data_AF-A0A978RWM1-F1
#
_entry.id   AF-A0A978RWM1-F1
#
_cell.length_a   1.000
_cell.length_b   1.000
_cell.length_c   1.000
_cell.angle_alpha   90.00
_cell.angle_beta   90.00
_cell.angle_gamma   90.00
#
_symmetry.space_group_name_H-M   'P 1'
#
loop_
_entity.id
_entity.type
_entity.pdbx_description
1 polymer ?
#
loop_
_entity_poly.entity_id
_entity_poly.type
_entity_poly.pdbx_seq_one_letter_code
_entity_poly.pdbx_strand_id
1 'polypeptide(L)'
;MWANRWTLIKNISCYKLVGVDFSITQFYQLEKFTNGRELIQHIKATVKNPPLMMLVSGFISKNDLITAAELCPEADDFSAKDVGLDGLLEQVKLLLH
;
A
#
# COMPACT_ATOMS: atom_id res chain seq x y z
N MET A 1 -22.95 5.56 3.50
CA MET A 1 -22.79 5.12 2.09
C MET A 1 -21.31 4.84 1.91
N TRP A 2 -20.88 3.58 1.97
CA TRP A 2 -19.47 3.23 1.77
C TRP A 2 -19.20 3.25 0.26
N ALA A 3 -18.28 4.08 -0.20
CA ALA A 3 -17.85 4.06 -1.59
C ALA A 3 -17.31 2.66 -1.91
N ASN A 4 -17.79 2.04 -2.98
CA ASN A 4 -17.23 0.78 -3.47
C ASN A 4 -15.71 0.97 -3.66
N ARG A 5 -14.88 0.07 -3.12
CA ARG A 5 -13.41 0.11 -3.29
C ARG A 5 -12.97 0.20 -4.75
N TRP A 6 -13.80 -0.27 -5.68
CA TRP A 6 -13.57 -0.14 -7.13
C TRP A 6 -13.67 1.30 -7.66
N THR A 7 -14.51 2.15 -7.04
CA THR A 7 -14.56 3.58 -7.35
C THR A 7 -13.29 4.29 -6.88
N LEU A 8 -12.67 3.81 -5.79
CA LEU A 8 -11.40 4.32 -5.30
C LEU A 8 -10.24 4.02 -6.27
N ILE A 9 -10.17 2.82 -6.84
CA ILE A 9 -9.13 2.47 -7.83
C ILE A 9 -9.23 3.33 -9.09
N LYS A 10 -10.45 3.65 -9.57
CA LYS A 10 -10.62 4.51 -10.75
C LYS A 10 -10.03 5.91 -10.61
N ASN A 11 -9.98 6.43 -9.40
CA ASN A 11 -9.45 7.76 -9.11
C ASN A 11 -8.06 7.70 -8.46
N ILE A 12 -7.43 6.53 -8.38
CA ILE A 12 -6.18 6.38 -7.62
C ILE A 12 -5.03 7.23 -8.17
N SER A 13 -5.09 7.56 -9.46
CA SER A 13 -4.14 8.45 -10.15
C SER A 13 -4.22 9.92 -9.72
N CYS A 14 -5.24 10.34 -8.95
CA CYS A 14 -5.30 11.70 -8.41
C CYS A 14 -4.46 11.88 -7.13
N TYR A 15 -3.99 10.78 -6.54
CA TYR A 15 -3.11 10.82 -5.37
C TYR A 15 -1.65 10.80 -5.80
N LYS A 16 -0.76 11.34 -4.95
CA LYS A 16 0.70 11.24 -5.14
C LYS A 16 1.28 9.98 -4.48
N LEU A 17 0.71 9.60 -3.34
CA LEU A 17 1.11 8.46 -2.52
C LEU A 17 -0.15 7.76 -2.01
N VAL A 18 -0.11 6.43 -1.99
CA VAL A 18 -1.14 5.58 -1.41
C VAL A 18 -0.48 4.58 -0.48
N GLY A 19 -0.85 4.64 0.80
CA GLY A 19 -0.52 3.62 1.78
C GLY A 19 -1.53 2.47 1.70
N VAL A 20 -1.04 1.24 1.56
CA VAL A 20 -1.87 0.03 1.47
C VAL A 20 -1.53 -0.88 2.63
N ASP A 21 -2.51 -1.22 3.45
CA ASP A 21 -2.35 -2.21 4.51
C ASP A 21 -2.09 -3.59 3.89
N PHE A 22 -1.09 -4.33 4.36
CA PHE A 22 -0.86 -5.70 3.95
C PHE A 22 -2.06 -6.60 4.29
N SER A 23 -2.65 -6.41 5.47
CA SER A 23 -3.78 -7.20 5.95
C SER A 23 -5.09 -6.55 5.56
N ILE A 24 -5.55 -6.83 4.34
CA ILE A 24 -6.88 -6.40 3.89
C ILE A 24 -7.88 -7.51 4.20
N THR A 25 -8.76 -7.30 5.16
CA THR A 25 -9.87 -8.22 5.40
C THR A 25 -10.84 -8.17 4.23
N GLN A 26 -11.08 -9.33 3.62
CA GLN A 26 -12.13 -9.51 2.63
C GLN A 26 -13.47 -9.27 3.30
N PHE A 27 -14.13 -8.15 2.97
CA PHE A 27 -15.42 -7.86 3.60
C PHE A 27 -16.55 -8.71 3.02
N TYR A 28 -16.39 -9.22 1.79
CA TYR A 28 -17.39 -10.04 1.10
C TYR A 28 -16.75 -10.92 0.01
N GLN A 29 -17.44 -12.00 -0.40
CA GLN A 29 -17.07 -12.90 -1.51
C GLN A 29 -16.88 -12.21 -2.88
N LEU A 30 -17.10 -10.89 -2.96
CA LEU A 30 -16.97 -10.07 -4.16
C LEU A 30 -15.59 -9.37 -4.26
N GLU A 31 -14.74 -9.45 -3.23
CA GLU A 31 -13.41 -8.87 -3.25
C GLU A 31 -12.41 -9.84 -3.90
N LYS A 32 -11.73 -9.38 -4.95
CA LYS A 32 -10.80 -10.21 -5.74
C LYS A 32 -9.41 -10.34 -5.11
N PHE A 33 -9.09 -9.49 -4.14
CA PHE A 33 -7.77 -9.45 -3.50
C PHE A 33 -7.84 -10.06 -2.11
N THR A 34 -6.85 -10.86 -1.75
CA THR A 34 -6.72 -11.52 -0.46
C THR A 34 -5.84 -10.73 0.51
N ASN A 35 -5.04 -9.80 -0.01
CA ASN A 35 -4.11 -8.98 0.78
C ASN A 35 -3.71 -7.68 0.03
N GLY A 36 -2.96 -6.81 0.70
CA GLY A 36 -2.48 -5.54 0.16
C GLY A 36 -1.47 -5.68 -0.98
N ARG A 37 -0.64 -6.72 -0.97
CA ARG A 37 0.32 -6.97 -2.06
C ARG A 37 -0.40 -7.17 -3.38
N GLU A 38 -1.42 -8.03 -3.42
CA GLU A 38 -2.17 -8.28 -4.66
C GLU A 38 -2.84 -7.01 -5.19
N LEU A 39 -3.29 -6.12 -4.30
CA LEU A 39 -3.83 -4.82 -4.67
C LEU A 39 -2.76 -3.91 -5.27
N ILE A 40 -1.57 -3.81 -4.67
CA ILE A 40 -0.44 -3.03 -5.20
C ILE A 40 -0.05 -3.55 -6.59
N GLN A 41 0.12 -4.87 -6.72
CA GLN A 41 0.44 -5.52 -7.99
C GLN A 41 -0.58 -5.19 -9.07
N HIS A 42 -1.87 -5.27 -8.74
CA HIS A 42 -2.94 -4.93 -9.67
C HIS A 42 -2.89 -3.45 -10.09
N ILE A 43 -2.70 -2.52 -9.15
CA ILE A 43 -2.63 -1.09 -9.46
C ILE A 43 -1.43 -0.78 -10.35
N LYS A 44 -0.24 -1.28 -9.98
CA LYS A 44 0.99 -1.08 -10.76
C LYS A 44 0.90 -1.67 -12.17
N ALA A 45 0.16 -2.77 -12.35
CA ALA A 45 -0.04 -3.40 -13.66
C ALA A 45 -1.12 -2.73 -14.53
N THR A 46 -2.09 -2.04 -13.93
CA THR A 46 -3.29 -1.55 -14.67
C THR A 46 -3.33 -0.03 -14.84
N VAL A 47 -2.69 0.73 -13.95
CA VAL A 47 -2.70 2.19 -14.00
C VAL A 47 -1.46 2.67 -14.74
N LYS A 48 -1.64 3.43 -15.83
CA LYS A 48 -0.54 3.92 -16.69
C LYS A 48 0.51 4.72 -15.92
N ASN A 49 0.06 5.58 -15.00
CA ASN A 49 0.90 6.39 -14.12
C ASN A 49 0.41 6.17 -12.68
N PRO A 50 0.82 5.07 -12.04
CA PRO A 50 0.37 4.78 -10.68
C PRO A 50 1.00 5.80 -9.71
N PRO A 51 0.32 6.13 -8.59
CA PRO A 51 0.97 6.88 -7.51
C PRO A 51 2.12 6.07 -6.91
N LEU A 52 2.90 6.71 -6.04
CA LEU A 52 3.78 5.98 -5.14
C LEU A 52 2.93 5.07 -4.25
N MET A 53 3.35 3.83 -4.08
CA MET A 53 2.66 2.77 -3.35
C MET A 53 3.52 2.37 -2.16
N MET A 54 3.03 2.61 -0.95
CA MET A 54 3.70 2.20 0.28
C MET A 54 2.94 1.03 0.90
N LEU A 55 3.60 -0.10 1.12
CA LEU A 55 3.01 -1.22 1.84
C LEU A 55 3.16 -1.01 3.35
N VAL A 56 2.05 -0.99 4.07
CA VAL A 56 2.00 -0.80 5.52
C VAL A 56 1.70 -2.14 6.19
N SER A 57 2.55 -2.61 7.09
CA SER A 57 2.38 -3.93 7.70
C SER A 57 2.69 -3.94 9.18
N GLY A 58 1.91 -4.69 9.96
CA GLY A 58 2.24 -5.03 11.34
C GLY A 58 3.10 -6.30 11.46
N PHE A 59 3.27 -7.05 10.36
CA PHE A 59 4.13 -8.24 10.31
C PHE A 59 5.60 -7.89 10.08
N ILE A 60 5.85 -6.73 9.47
CA ILE A 60 7.20 -6.23 9.21
C ILE A 60 7.57 -5.37 10.41
N SER A 61 8.52 -5.81 11.24
CA SER A 61 9.13 -4.93 12.22
C SER A 61 10.02 -3.91 11.50
N LYS A 62 10.31 -2.77 12.13
CA LYS A 62 11.30 -1.80 11.60
C LYS A 62 12.64 -2.43 11.21
N ASN A 63 13.00 -3.57 11.80
CA ASN A 63 14.28 -4.25 11.55
C ASN A 63 14.24 -5.24 10.36
N ASP A 64 13.05 -5.59 9.85
CA ASP A 64 12.86 -6.63 8.83
C ASP A 64 12.50 -6.06 7.44
N LEU A 65 12.88 -4.81 7.17
CA LEU A 65 12.57 -4.11 5.91
C LEU A 65 13.17 -4.79 4.67
N ILE A 66 14.28 -5.52 4.82
CA ILE A 66 14.89 -6.29 3.72
C ILE A 66 13.92 -7.41 3.26
N THR A 67 13.30 -8.11 4.20
CA THR A 67 12.31 -9.15 3.91
C THR A 67 11.02 -8.56 3.34
N ALA A 68 10.70 -7.30 3.68
CA ALA A 68 9.56 -6.59 3.12
C ALA A 68 9.71 -6.33 1.62
N ALA A 69 10.91 -5.93 1.16
CA ALA A 69 11.20 -5.71 -0.25
C ALA A 69 11.03 -6.99 -1.09
N GLU A 70 11.39 -8.15 -0.54
CA GLU A 70 11.16 -9.45 -1.19
C GLU A 70 9.66 -9.83 -1.22
N LEU A 71 8.87 -9.36 -0.26
CA LEU A 71 7.44 -9.67 -0.14
C LEU A 71 6.60 -8.98 -1.22
N CYS A 72 6.89 -7.73 -1.56
CA CYS A 72 6.17 -6.95 -2.57
C CYS A 72 7.11 -6.02 -3.34
N PRO A 73 7.91 -6.54 -4.29
CA PRO A 73 8.89 -5.75 -5.05
C PRO A 73 8.25 -4.62 -5.87
N GLU A 74 6.94 -4.64 -6.08
CA GLU A 74 6.17 -3.62 -6.79
C GLU A 74 5.82 -2.40 -5.91
N ALA A 75 6.00 -2.47 -4.59
CA ALA A 75 5.85 -1.31 -3.70
C ALA A 75 7.06 -0.38 -3.84
N ASP A 76 6.83 0.93 -3.79
CA ASP A 76 7.91 1.93 -3.83
C ASP A 76 8.55 2.13 -2.45
N ASP A 77 7.83 1.78 -1.36
CA ASP A 77 8.37 1.79 0.01
C ASP A 77 7.55 0.89 0.95
N PHE A 78 8.05 0.71 2.17
CA PHE A 78 7.45 -0.08 3.23
C PHE A 78 7.44 0.67 4.56
N SER A 79 6.33 0.54 5.29
CA SER A 79 6.20 1.11 6.62
C SER A 79 5.70 0.07 7.61
N ALA A 80 6.44 -0.07 8.70
CA ALA A 80 6.02 -0.87 9.84
C ALA A 80 4.96 -0.11 10.64
N LYS A 81 3.87 -0.77 11.04
CA LYS A 81 2.78 -0.11 11.80
C LYS A 81 3.23 0.42 13.17
N ASP A 82 4.33 -0.10 13.71
CA ASP A 82 4.90 0.28 14.99
C ASP A 82 5.88 1.47 14.91
N VAL A 83 6.16 2.00 13.71
CA VAL A 83 7.11 3.11 13.51
C VAL A 83 6.64 4.44 14.12
N GLY A 84 5.34 4.53 14.46
CA GLY A 84 4.72 5.75 14.97
C GLY A 84 4.48 6.82 13.90
N LEU A 85 3.78 7.88 14.27
CA LEU A 85 3.38 8.94 13.32
C LEU A 85 4.58 9.76 12.81
N ASP A 86 5.56 10.04 13.66
CA ASP A 86 6.74 10.81 13.27
C ASP A 86 7.59 10.05 12.26
N GLY A 87 7.83 8.76 12.49
CA GLY A 87 8.56 7.90 11.56
C GLY A 87 7.82 7.73 10.23
N LEU A 88 6.50 7.56 10.26
CA LEU A 88 5.68 7.52 9.06
C LEU A 88 5.77 8.85 8.29
N LEU A 89 5.72 9.99 8.98
CA LEU A 89 5.83 11.31 8.36
C LEU A 89 7.19 11.51 7.69
N GLU A 90 8.28 11.07 8.32
CA GLU A 90 9.62 11.11 7.72
C GLU A 90 9.70 10.26 6.45
N GLN A 91 9.17 9.03 6.46
CA GLN A 91 9.12 8.18 5.26
C GLN A 91 8.31 8.80 4.13
N VAL A 92 7.12 9.33 4.44
CA VAL A 92 6.26 10.00 3.46
C VAL A 92 6.97 11.21 2.84
N LYS A 93 7.71 11.99 3.63
CA LYS A 93 8.53 13.09 3.12
C LYS A 93 9.63 12.56 2.20
N LEU A 94 10.37 11.52 2.58
CA LEU A 94 11.42 10.96 1.73
C LEU A 94 10.88 10.48 0.37
N LEU A 95 9.67 9.94 0.32
CA LEU A 95 9.03 9.49 -0.92
C LEU A 95 8.51 10.63 -1.81
N LEU A 96 8.02 11.71 -1.21
CA LEU A 96 7.37 12.80 -1.95
C LEU A 96 8.30 13.95 -2.36
N HIS A 97 9.59 13.86 -1.99
CA HIS A 97 10.63 14.85 -2.26
C HIS A 97 11.58 14.36 -3.34
#